data_AF-A0A4V1NWZ0-F1
#
_entry.id   AF-A0A4V1NWZ0-F1
#
_cell.length_a   1.000
_cell.length_b   1.000
_cell.length_c   1.000
_cell.angle_alpha   90.00
_cell.angle_beta   90.00
_cell.angle_gamma   90.00
#
_symmetry.space_group_name_H-M   'P 1'
#
loop_
_entity.id
_entity.type
_entity.pdbx_description
1 polymer ?
#
loop_
_entity_poly.entity_id
_entity_poly.type
_entity_poly.pdbx_seq_one_letter_code
_entity_poly.pdbx_strand_id
1 'polypeptide(L)'
;MTTPKLPILSFRPTSHQWTLHVPQTELQRLGNKELSVRFGAEKKSQKVALSTSSPQADSIASKVRVIQRQGGLSVGPFIGILTMSRGSEFKGNKNNYMDIIQTARQLGAFVYVFTVEDINWNNRTTKAFLYDPKVGWAKTTDLPLPDVVYNRIPYREDEMKDYVQTTLKRLQSMPNLQLYNNHFFNKWNLYETLGKNPRVADYIPESQKLSSRREFYYMLNKYSLLYLKPISGKAGKGIMRLESDQGIYTLKIRQGNKTIGKRYQDATALWNEIKSKVSTGYVVQEGITLLTYQGRPFDIRVLVQKDGTGTWKPSGVGIRVAGKNSITTHVPRGGSIASPDAVLKKIMNDSEYAAFMERLRRTVLELASSLEEAYPSLGEFSMDLGLTKDKKLWFFEANAKPMKFDEPHIRKTSLERIVQYAQYLSNFSPKGETTRGN
;
A
#
# COMPACT_ATOMS: atom_id res chain seq x y z
N MET A 1 -1.46 -26.51 -23.30
CA MET A 1 -1.66 -27.26 -22.04
C MET A 1 -2.78 -26.56 -21.27
N THR A 2 -3.91 -27.22 -21.02
CA THR A 2 -5.04 -26.66 -20.27
C THR A 2 -4.64 -26.51 -18.81
N THR A 3 -4.68 -25.30 -18.28
CA THR A 3 -4.47 -25.03 -16.85
C THR A 3 -5.48 -25.85 -16.05
N PRO A 4 -5.07 -26.67 -15.06
CA PRO A 4 -6.02 -27.45 -14.28
C PRO A 4 -7.05 -26.52 -13.63
N LYS A 5 -8.34 -26.87 -13.74
CA LYS A 5 -9.42 -26.11 -13.11
C LYS A 5 -9.20 -26.10 -11.60
N LEU A 6 -9.11 -24.91 -11.00
CA LEU A 6 -8.99 -24.75 -9.56
C LEU A 6 -10.27 -25.27 -8.86
N PRO A 7 -10.15 -26.00 -7.75
CA PRO A 7 -11.29 -26.37 -6.93
C PRO A 7 -11.95 -25.14 -6.31
N ILE A 8 -13.23 -25.27 -5.97
CA ILE A 8 -14.01 -24.20 -5.35
C ILE A 8 -14.24 -24.57 -3.89
N LEU A 9 -13.87 -23.71 -2.95
CA LEU A 9 -14.24 -23.82 -1.55
C LEU A 9 -15.46 -22.94 -1.31
N SER A 10 -16.52 -23.52 -0.75
CA SER A 10 -17.67 -22.77 -0.28
C SER A 10 -17.80 -22.84 1.24
N PHE A 11 -18.31 -21.77 1.80
CA PHE A 11 -18.65 -21.63 3.20
C PHE A 11 -20.10 -21.19 3.34
N ARG A 12 -20.88 -21.91 4.14
CA ARG A 12 -22.26 -21.53 4.48
C ARG A 12 -22.28 -20.83 5.84
N PRO A 13 -22.54 -19.51 5.90
CA PRO A 13 -22.52 -18.77 7.17
C PRO A 13 -23.55 -19.25 8.19
N THR A 14 -24.71 -19.76 7.76
CA THR A 14 -25.80 -20.18 8.66
C THR A 14 -25.52 -21.47 9.42
N SER A 15 -24.82 -22.42 8.81
CA SER A 15 -24.50 -23.72 9.40
C SER A 15 -23.02 -23.90 9.73
N HIS A 16 -22.19 -22.89 9.47
CA HIS A 16 -20.72 -22.93 9.59
C HIS A 16 -20.08 -24.13 8.85
N GLN A 17 -20.66 -24.53 7.73
CA GLN A 17 -20.21 -25.69 6.97
C GLN A 17 -19.28 -25.28 5.83
N TRP A 18 -18.11 -25.93 5.78
CA TRP A 18 -17.19 -25.87 4.65
C TRP A 18 -17.44 -27.02 3.68
N THR A 19 -17.46 -26.72 2.38
CA THR A 19 -17.53 -27.74 1.31
C THR A 19 -16.49 -27.45 0.24
N LEU A 20 -15.68 -28.46 -0.09
CA LEU A 20 -14.73 -28.40 -1.19
C LEU A 20 -15.34 -29.08 -2.41
N HIS A 21 -15.52 -28.28 -3.46
CA HIS A 21 -16.11 -28.70 -4.73
C HIS A 21 -14.99 -29.08 -5.69
N VAL A 22 -14.93 -30.36 -6.05
CA VAL A 22 -13.88 -30.96 -6.88
C VAL A 22 -14.48 -31.71 -8.08
N PRO A 23 -13.73 -31.89 -9.18
CA PRO A 23 -14.18 -32.73 -10.28
C PRO A 23 -14.46 -34.18 -9.83
N GLN A 24 -15.37 -34.88 -10.50
CA GLN A 24 -15.79 -36.22 -10.13
C GLN A 24 -14.64 -37.25 -10.15
N THR A 25 -13.68 -37.08 -11.07
CA THR A 25 -12.45 -37.87 -11.13
C THR A 25 -11.59 -37.73 -9.87
N GLU A 26 -11.56 -36.55 -9.26
CA GLU A 26 -10.79 -36.27 -8.06
C GLU A 26 -11.51 -36.77 -6.80
N LEU A 27 -12.84 -36.70 -6.77
CA LEU A 27 -13.66 -37.31 -5.72
C LEU A 27 -13.48 -38.84 -5.68
N GLN A 28 -13.53 -39.50 -6.85
CA GLN A 28 -13.30 -40.95 -6.96
C GLN A 28 -11.91 -41.35 -6.48
N ARG A 29 -10.89 -40.54 -6.78
CA ARG A 29 -9.51 -40.77 -6.30
C ARG A 29 -9.40 -40.66 -4.78
N LEU A 30 -10.15 -39.75 -4.15
CA LEU A 30 -10.10 -39.51 -2.70
C LEU A 30 -10.90 -40.55 -1.90
N GLY A 31 -11.87 -41.25 -2.52
CA GLY A 31 -12.59 -42.38 -1.95
C GLY A 31 -13.53 -42.08 -0.76
N ASN A 32 -13.45 -40.88 -0.18
CA ASN A 32 -14.21 -40.45 0.99
C ASN A 32 -15.15 -39.27 0.69
N LYS A 33 -16.24 -39.15 1.44
CA LYS A 33 -17.17 -38.00 1.37
C LYS A 33 -16.67 -36.77 2.15
N GLU A 34 -15.64 -36.94 2.96
CA GLU A 34 -15.00 -35.88 3.74
C GLU A 34 -13.49 -35.90 3.56
N LEU A 35 -12.87 -34.72 3.64
CA LEU A 35 -11.43 -34.54 3.57
C LEU A 35 -10.93 -33.80 4.81
N SER A 36 -9.88 -34.33 5.43
CA SER A 36 -9.19 -33.65 6.54
C SER A 36 -8.20 -32.64 5.97
N VAL A 37 -8.46 -31.35 6.18
CA VAL A 37 -7.64 -30.25 5.63
C VAL A 37 -7.35 -29.19 6.67
N ARG A 38 -6.25 -28.46 6.48
CA ARG A 38 -5.96 -27.24 7.24
C ARG A 38 -6.37 -26.00 6.45
N PHE A 39 -6.92 -25.02 7.17
CA PHE A 39 -7.20 -23.68 6.66
C PHE A 39 -6.35 -22.65 7.38
N GLY A 40 -5.89 -21.64 6.64
CA GLY A 40 -5.20 -20.49 7.21
C GLY A 40 -4.00 -20.86 8.08
N ALA A 41 -3.81 -20.08 9.14
CA ALA A 41 -2.72 -20.27 10.11
C ALA A 41 -3.00 -21.37 11.15
N GLU A 42 -4.08 -22.15 11.01
CA GLU A 42 -4.40 -23.20 11.97
C GLU A 42 -3.45 -24.40 11.90
N LYS A 43 -3.14 -24.96 13.08
CA LYS A 43 -2.33 -26.18 13.18
C LYS A 43 -3.18 -27.45 13.05
N LYS A 44 -4.45 -27.39 13.45
CA LYS A 44 -5.34 -28.55 13.46
C LYS A 44 -6.05 -28.67 12.11
N SER A 45 -6.17 -29.90 11.63
CA SER A 45 -7.02 -30.17 10.47
C SER A 45 -8.48 -30.21 10.90
N GLN A 46 -9.36 -29.79 10.01
CA GLN A 46 -10.81 -29.94 10.16
C GLN A 46 -11.36 -30.76 8.98
N LYS A 47 -12.50 -31.42 9.23
CA LYS A 47 -13.19 -32.18 8.20
C LYS A 47 -14.01 -31.24 7.32
N VAL A 48 -13.85 -31.40 6.02
CA VAL A 48 -14.55 -30.62 5.00
C VAL A 48 -15.32 -31.57 4.11
N ALA A 49 -16.60 -31.27 3.87
CA ALA A 49 -17.42 -32.06 2.97
C ALA A 49 -16.88 -31.97 1.54
N LEU A 50 -16.90 -33.07 0.80
CA LEU A 50 -16.59 -33.08 -0.63
C LEU A 50 -17.88 -33.12 -1.45
N SER A 51 -17.90 -32.36 -2.55
CA SER A 51 -19.03 -32.33 -3.47
C SER A 51 -18.57 -32.17 -4.91
N THR A 52 -19.31 -32.75 -5.85
CA THR A 52 -19.15 -32.49 -7.29
C THR A 52 -20.16 -31.47 -7.81
N SER A 53 -21.19 -31.17 -7.03
CA SER A 53 -22.23 -30.19 -7.37
C SER A 53 -21.71 -28.77 -7.23
N SER A 54 -22.36 -27.81 -7.90
CA SER A 54 -22.08 -26.39 -7.69
C SER A 54 -22.37 -25.95 -6.25
N PRO A 55 -21.69 -24.90 -5.74
CA PRO A 55 -22.01 -24.31 -4.44
C PRO A 55 -23.48 -23.90 -4.33
N GLN A 56 -24.03 -24.03 -3.12
CA GLN A 56 -25.42 -23.64 -2.85
C GLN A 56 -25.57 -22.11 -2.88
N ALA A 57 -26.77 -21.60 -3.19
CA ALA A 57 -26.98 -20.18 -3.48
C ALA A 57 -26.69 -19.23 -2.29
N ASP A 58 -26.87 -19.72 -1.07
CA ASP A 58 -26.61 -19.03 0.19
C ASP A 58 -25.17 -19.19 0.69
N SER A 59 -24.32 -19.90 -0.05
CA SER A 59 -22.91 -20.11 0.27
C SER A 59 -22.01 -19.06 -0.35
N ILE A 60 -20.91 -18.77 0.34
CA ILE A 60 -19.86 -17.87 -0.13
C ILE A 60 -18.75 -18.74 -0.70
N ALA A 61 -18.53 -18.63 -2.00
CA ALA A 61 -17.63 -19.50 -2.74
C ALA A 61 -16.44 -18.75 -3.33
N SER A 62 -15.28 -19.39 -3.30
CA SER A 62 -14.05 -18.90 -3.93
C SER A 62 -13.28 -20.04 -4.57
N LYS A 63 -12.62 -19.79 -5.71
CA LYS A 63 -11.59 -20.73 -6.17
C LYS A 63 -10.48 -20.73 -5.13
N VAL A 64 -9.90 -21.89 -4.90
CA VAL A 64 -8.79 -22.10 -3.97
C VAL A 64 -7.78 -23.06 -4.56
N ARG A 65 -6.65 -23.22 -3.89
CA ARG A 65 -5.62 -24.20 -4.19
C ARG A 65 -5.56 -25.22 -3.07
N VAL A 66 -5.21 -26.45 -3.44
CA VAL A 66 -5.02 -27.56 -2.51
C VAL A 66 -3.56 -27.99 -2.62
N ILE A 67 -2.83 -28.00 -1.51
CA ILE A 67 -1.43 -28.37 -1.47
C ILE A 67 -1.18 -29.40 -0.36
N GLN A 68 -0.21 -30.28 -0.59
CA GLN A 68 0.29 -31.20 0.43
C GLN A 68 1.35 -30.48 1.26
N ARG A 69 1.19 -30.48 2.60
CA ARG A 69 2.20 -30.01 3.56
C ARG A 69 2.56 -31.14 4.53
N GLN A 70 3.64 -30.95 5.30
CA GLN A 70 3.93 -31.83 6.44
C GLN A 70 2.74 -31.81 7.41
N GLY A 71 2.15 -32.97 7.69
CA GLY A 71 0.94 -33.11 8.52
C GLY A 71 -0.40 -33.09 7.77
N GLY A 72 -0.41 -33.12 6.43
CA GLY A 72 -1.63 -33.31 5.64
C GLY A 72 -1.91 -32.20 4.62
N LEU A 73 -3.11 -32.23 4.04
CA LEU A 73 -3.56 -31.29 3.02
C LEU A 73 -3.88 -29.92 3.62
N SER A 74 -3.58 -28.87 2.86
CA SER A 74 -3.93 -27.49 3.16
C SER A 74 -4.70 -26.89 1.99
N VAL A 75 -5.76 -26.15 2.28
CA VAL A 75 -6.62 -25.50 1.29
C VAL A 75 -6.55 -23.99 1.50
N GLY A 76 -6.31 -23.23 0.44
CA GLY A 76 -6.10 -21.79 0.56
C GLY A 76 -5.51 -21.12 -0.69
N PRO A 77 -4.82 -19.98 -0.55
CA PRO A 77 -4.58 -19.30 0.72
C PRO A 77 -5.81 -18.55 1.20
N PHE A 78 -5.90 -18.39 2.52
CA PHE A 78 -6.80 -17.47 3.19
C PHE A 78 -6.07 -16.14 3.36
N ILE A 79 -6.67 -15.06 2.84
CA ILE A 79 -6.13 -13.70 2.97
C ILE A 79 -7.10 -12.88 3.82
N GLY A 80 -6.63 -12.39 4.95
CA GLY A 80 -7.39 -11.50 5.82
C GLY A 80 -7.01 -10.06 5.58
N ILE A 81 -7.96 -9.23 5.15
CA ILE A 81 -7.81 -7.78 5.14
C ILE A 81 -8.07 -7.28 6.56
N LEU A 82 -7.01 -6.91 7.28
CA LEU A 82 -7.10 -6.42 8.66
C LEU A 82 -7.46 -4.94 8.68
N THR A 83 -8.46 -4.57 9.48
CA THR A 83 -8.88 -3.17 9.70
C THR A 83 -9.41 -2.98 11.13
N MET A 84 -10.12 -1.89 11.38
CA MET A 84 -10.77 -1.55 12.65
C MET A 84 -12.28 -1.67 12.55
N SER A 85 -12.94 -1.95 13.66
CA SER A 85 -14.40 -1.88 13.77
C SER A 85 -14.95 -0.44 13.61
N ARG A 86 -16.21 -0.35 13.15
CA ARG A 86 -17.02 0.86 13.10
C ARG A 86 -18.47 0.50 13.49
N GLY A 87 -18.73 0.44 14.79
CA GLY A 87 -20.00 -0.08 15.30
C GLY A 87 -20.15 -1.54 14.88
N SER A 88 -21.23 -1.85 14.16
CA SER A 88 -21.41 -3.21 13.61
C SER A 88 -20.63 -3.43 12.30
N GLU A 89 -20.09 -2.39 11.67
CA GLU A 89 -19.33 -2.48 10.42
C GLU A 89 -17.81 -2.43 10.65
N PHE A 90 -17.05 -2.24 9.56
CA PHE A 90 -15.60 -2.04 9.58
C PHE A 90 -15.19 -0.73 8.91
N LYS A 91 -14.03 -0.19 9.28
CA LYS A 91 -13.41 0.99 8.65
C LYS A 91 -12.69 0.61 7.35
N GLY A 92 -12.57 1.55 6.43
CA GLY A 92 -11.83 1.41 5.17
C GLY A 92 -12.69 1.54 3.93
N ASN A 93 -12.07 1.37 2.76
CA ASN A 93 -12.75 1.52 1.48
C ASN A 93 -13.39 0.19 1.06
N LYS A 94 -14.70 0.03 1.29
CA LYS A 94 -15.47 -1.17 0.96
C LYS A 94 -15.34 -1.55 -0.52
N ASN A 95 -15.43 -0.59 -1.44
CA ASN A 95 -15.30 -0.83 -2.89
C ASN A 95 -13.93 -1.42 -3.23
N ASN A 96 -12.86 -0.91 -2.61
CA ASN A 96 -11.53 -1.47 -2.80
C ASN A 96 -11.44 -2.93 -2.30
N TYR A 97 -12.07 -3.24 -1.17
CA TYR A 97 -12.06 -4.61 -0.63
C TYR A 97 -12.92 -5.57 -1.46
N MET A 98 -14.06 -5.11 -2.00
CA MET A 98 -14.87 -5.90 -2.93
C MET A 98 -14.06 -6.27 -4.19
N ASP A 99 -13.35 -5.31 -4.78
CA ASP A 99 -12.49 -5.55 -5.96
C ASP A 99 -11.39 -6.60 -5.66
N ILE A 100 -10.76 -6.53 -4.47
CA ILE A 100 -9.75 -7.50 -4.03
C ILE A 100 -10.36 -8.89 -3.86
N ILE A 101 -11.50 -9.00 -3.18
CA ILE A 101 -12.22 -10.26 -2.96
C ILE A 101 -12.61 -10.91 -4.30
N GLN A 102 -13.16 -10.12 -5.23
CA GLN A 102 -13.54 -10.62 -6.56
C GLN A 102 -12.33 -11.08 -7.38
N THR A 103 -11.22 -10.34 -7.34
CA THR A 103 -9.98 -10.75 -8.03
C THR A 103 -9.42 -12.04 -7.45
N ALA A 104 -9.36 -12.13 -6.12
CA ALA A 104 -8.88 -13.32 -5.42
C ALA A 104 -9.72 -14.56 -5.70
N ARG A 105 -11.05 -14.41 -5.81
CA ARG A 105 -11.96 -15.49 -6.23
C ARG A 105 -11.61 -16.09 -7.58
N GLN A 106 -11.05 -15.30 -8.50
CA GLN A 106 -10.61 -15.80 -9.80
C GLN A 106 -9.20 -16.39 -9.76
N LEU A 107 -8.32 -15.81 -8.95
CA LEU A 107 -6.91 -16.20 -8.85
C LEU A 107 -6.62 -17.36 -7.89
N GLY A 108 -7.63 -17.87 -7.19
CA GLY A 108 -7.50 -19.05 -6.35
C GLY A 108 -7.11 -18.72 -4.90
N ALA A 109 -7.77 -17.74 -4.28
CA ALA A 109 -7.61 -17.41 -2.86
C ALA A 109 -8.96 -17.08 -2.21
N PHE A 110 -9.11 -17.42 -0.93
CA PHE A 110 -10.29 -17.09 -0.13
C PHE A 110 -10.00 -15.83 0.70
N VAL A 111 -10.79 -14.76 0.51
CA VAL A 111 -10.51 -13.45 1.12
C VAL A 111 -11.66 -12.99 1.97
N TYR A 112 -11.35 -12.46 3.14
CA TYR A 112 -12.32 -11.87 4.05
C TYR A 112 -11.74 -10.65 4.76
N VAL A 113 -12.61 -9.78 5.25
CA VAL A 113 -12.22 -8.62 6.08
C VAL A 113 -12.45 -8.98 7.53
N PHE A 114 -11.53 -8.64 8.41
CA PHE A 114 -11.68 -8.83 9.85
C PHE A 114 -11.09 -7.64 10.60
N THR A 115 -11.52 -7.45 11.85
CA THR A 115 -11.09 -6.31 12.65
C THR A 115 -10.12 -6.74 13.73
N VAL A 116 -9.28 -5.80 14.18
CA VAL A 116 -8.40 -6.00 15.34
C VAL A 116 -9.20 -6.46 16.56
N GLU A 117 -10.40 -5.91 16.75
CA GLU A 117 -11.28 -6.20 17.89
C GLU A 117 -11.93 -7.60 17.83
N ASP A 118 -12.05 -8.19 16.64
CA ASP A 118 -12.79 -9.43 16.42
C ASP A 118 -11.94 -10.70 16.48
N ILE A 119 -10.66 -10.61 16.87
CA ILE A 119 -9.77 -11.77 16.97
C ILE A 119 -10.02 -12.52 18.28
N ASN A 120 -10.45 -13.78 18.17
CA ASN A 120 -10.47 -14.71 19.28
C ASN A 120 -9.12 -15.43 19.37
N TRP A 121 -8.28 -14.96 20.27
CA TRP A 121 -6.93 -15.48 20.47
C TRP A 121 -6.85 -16.88 21.06
N ASN A 122 -7.88 -17.32 21.80
CA ASN A 122 -7.91 -18.64 22.42
C ASN A 122 -8.13 -19.71 21.34
N ASN A 123 -9.08 -19.45 20.45
CA ASN A 123 -9.46 -20.39 19.39
C ASN A 123 -8.69 -20.16 18.09
N ARG A 124 -7.96 -19.04 17.97
CA ARG A 124 -7.29 -18.58 16.74
C ARG A 124 -8.27 -18.40 15.56
N THR A 125 -9.45 -17.90 15.89
CA THR A 125 -10.50 -17.57 14.94
C THR A 125 -10.83 -16.08 14.98
N THR A 126 -11.66 -15.61 14.06
CA THR A 126 -12.14 -14.22 14.05
C THR A 126 -13.57 -14.12 13.55
N LYS A 127 -14.29 -13.08 14.00
CA LYS A 127 -15.48 -12.64 13.28
C LYS A 127 -15.04 -11.96 11.99
N ALA A 128 -15.68 -12.32 10.90
CA ALA A 128 -15.27 -11.90 9.58
C ALA A 128 -16.45 -11.35 8.78
N PHE A 129 -16.12 -10.44 7.86
CA PHE A 129 -17.01 -9.92 6.85
C PHE A 129 -16.65 -10.56 5.52
N LEU A 130 -17.60 -11.30 4.98
CA LEU A 130 -17.51 -11.96 3.69
C LEU A 130 -18.36 -11.18 2.69
N TYR A 131 -17.88 -11.07 1.45
CA TYR A 131 -18.60 -10.38 0.39
C TYR A 131 -18.90 -11.34 -0.75
N ASP A 132 -20.14 -11.36 -1.21
CA ASP A 132 -20.58 -11.99 -2.45
C ASP A 132 -21.35 -10.99 -3.32
N PRO A 133 -21.12 -10.90 -4.64
CA PRO A 133 -21.88 -9.99 -5.50
C PRO A 133 -23.39 -10.23 -5.50
N LYS A 134 -23.86 -11.46 -5.25
CA LYS A 134 -25.28 -11.82 -5.26
C LYS A 134 -25.97 -11.52 -3.92
N VAL A 135 -25.25 -11.70 -2.82
CA VAL A 135 -25.81 -11.62 -1.45
C VAL A 135 -25.40 -10.34 -0.72
N GLY A 136 -24.34 -9.67 -1.17
CA GLY A 136 -23.74 -8.52 -0.51
C GLY A 136 -22.76 -8.91 0.61
N TRP A 137 -22.65 -8.07 1.63
CA TRP A 137 -21.80 -8.31 2.78
C TRP A 137 -22.53 -9.16 3.83
N ALA A 138 -21.93 -10.28 4.23
CA ALA A 138 -22.38 -11.13 5.31
C ALA A 138 -21.35 -11.13 6.45
N LYS A 139 -21.84 -11.17 7.70
CA LYS A 139 -20.99 -11.38 8.87
C LYS A 139 -21.06 -12.83 9.28
N THR A 140 -19.93 -13.38 9.72
CA THR A 140 -19.84 -14.73 10.27
C THR A 140 -18.89 -14.74 11.45
N THR A 141 -19.02 -15.73 12.31
CA THR A 141 -18.12 -15.96 13.43
C THR A 141 -17.20 -17.14 13.14
N ASP A 142 -16.15 -17.26 13.94
CA ASP A 142 -15.32 -18.47 14.00
C ASP A 142 -14.62 -18.86 12.69
N LEU A 143 -14.30 -17.87 11.83
CA LEU A 143 -13.44 -18.09 10.68
C LEU A 143 -11.98 -18.29 11.15
N PRO A 144 -11.23 -19.25 10.58
CA PRO A 144 -9.84 -19.46 10.92
C PRO A 144 -9.02 -18.22 10.59
N LEU A 145 -8.07 -17.85 11.45
CA LEU A 145 -7.10 -16.80 11.13
C LEU A 145 -6.37 -17.11 9.81
N PRO A 146 -6.06 -16.10 8.99
CA PRO A 146 -5.66 -16.32 7.60
C PRO A 146 -4.22 -16.79 7.49
N ASP A 147 -3.83 -17.34 6.33
CA ASP A 147 -2.41 -17.58 6.01
C ASP A 147 -1.64 -16.26 5.90
N VAL A 148 -2.29 -15.22 5.36
CA VAL A 148 -1.72 -13.89 5.15
C VAL A 148 -2.64 -12.81 5.67
N VAL A 149 -2.12 -11.94 6.52
CA VAL A 149 -2.76 -10.71 6.95
C VAL A 149 -2.23 -9.54 6.11
N TYR A 150 -3.14 -8.92 5.37
CA TYR A 150 -2.91 -7.67 4.68
C TYR A 150 -3.40 -6.52 5.56
N ASN A 151 -2.47 -5.81 6.22
CA ASN A 151 -2.83 -4.70 7.10
C ASN A 151 -3.33 -3.49 6.30
N ARG A 152 -4.63 -3.19 6.44
CA ARG A 152 -5.31 -2.05 5.82
C ARG A 152 -6.07 -1.19 6.83
N ILE A 153 -5.56 -1.09 8.06
CA ILE A 153 -6.01 -0.08 9.02
C ILE A 153 -5.86 1.30 8.38
N PRO A 154 -6.96 2.07 8.20
CA PRO A 154 -6.95 3.24 7.32
C PRO A 154 -6.30 4.48 7.93
N TYR A 155 -6.22 4.55 9.27
CA TYR A 155 -5.78 5.74 9.99
C TYR A 155 -4.58 5.42 10.88
N ARG A 156 -3.53 6.25 10.78
CA ARG A 156 -2.34 6.15 11.62
C ARG A 156 -2.67 6.21 13.12
N GLU A 157 -3.64 7.03 13.49
CA GLU A 157 -4.05 7.22 14.88
C GLU A 157 -4.72 5.98 15.46
N ASP A 158 -5.44 5.21 14.63
CA ASP A 158 -5.98 3.92 15.03
C ASP A 158 -4.85 2.88 15.14
N GLU A 159 -3.96 2.81 14.14
CA GLU A 159 -2.85 1.85 14.15
C GLU A 159 -1.93 2.05 15.35
N MET A 160 -1.74 3.29 15.82
CA MET A 160 -0.84 3.62 16.93
C MET A 160 -1.40 3.37 18.33
N LYS A 161 -2.64 2.88 18.46
CA LYS A 161 -3.19 2.48 19.76
C LYS A 161 -2.44 1.25 20.30
N ASP A 162 -2.19 1.20 21.60
CA ASP A 162 -1.39 0.15 22.22
C ASP A 162 -1.95 -1.26 21.98
N TYR A 163 -3.27 -1.44 22.07
CA TYR A 163 -3.90 -2.73 21.81
C TYR A 163 -3.77 -3.17 20.33
N VAL A 164 -3.72 -2.20 19.41
CA VAL A 164 -3.53 -2.47 17.98
C VAL A 164 -2.08 -2.86 17.72
N GLN A 165 -1.12 -2.12 18.27
CA GLN A 165 0.30 -2.48 18.20
C GLN A 165 0.58 -3.85 18.82
N THR A 166 -0.06 -4.16 19.94
CA THR A 166 0.02 -5.49 20.59
C THR A 166 -0.54 -6.58 19.68
N THR A 167 -1.69 -6.34 19.05
CA THR A 167 -2.31 -7.27 18.09
C THR A 167 -1.40 -7.51 16.87
N LEU A 168 -0.86 -6.46 16.27
CA LEU A 168 0.03 -6.55 15.13
C LEU A 168 1.32 -7.33 15.46
N LYS A 169 1.94 -7.07 16.61
CA LYS A 169 3.10 -7.84 17.10
C LYS A 169 2.75 -9.32 17.30
N ARG A 170 1.57 -9.60 17.86
CA ARG A 170 1.12 -10.97 18.09
C ARG A 170 0.83 -11.70 16.77
N LEU A 171 0.21 -11.06 15.79
CA LEU A 171 0.03 -11.62 14.45
C LEU A 171 1.38 -11.88 13.80
N GLN A 172 2.32 -10.93 13.86
CA GLN A 172 3.66 -11.07 13.27
C GLN A 172 4.46 -12.24 13.85
N SER A 173 4.28 -12.58 15.13
CA SER A 173 4.97 -13.69 15.78
C SER A 173 4.27 -15.04 15.63
N MET A 174 3.08 -15.08 15.01
CA MET A 174 2.34 -16.34 14.84
C MET A 174 3.01 -17.25 13.80
N PRO A 175 3.23 -18.55 14.11
CA PRO A 175 3.70 -19.49 13.12
C PRO A 175 2.63 -19.69 12.02
N ASN A 176 3.08 -19.87 10.78
CA ASN A 176 2.23 -20.08 9.60
C ASN A 176 1.30 -18.91 9.23
N LEU A 177 1.51 -17.73 9.82
CA LEU A 177 0.82 -16.49 9.44
C LEU A 177 1.86 -15.48 8.97
N GLN A 178 1.62 -14.85 7.82
CA GLN A 178 2.45 -13.76 7.33
C GLN A 178 1.71 -12.44 7.42
N LEU A 179 2.33 -11.41 8.00
CA LEU A 179 1.79 -10.05 8.08
C LEU A 179 2.65 -9.12 7.23
N TYR A 180 2.03 -8.35 6.32
CA TYR A 180 2.74 -7.32 5.57
C TYR A 180 2.08 -5.94 5.67
N ASN A 181 2.88 -4.91 5.41
CA ASN A 181 2.56 -3.49 5.57
C ASN A 181 2.18 -3.12 7.01
N ASN A 182 3.00 -3.60 7.96
CA ASN A 182 2.72 -3.51 9.39
C ASN A 182 2.63 -2.06 9.92
N HIS A 183 3.23 -1.10 9.22
CA HIS A 183 3.34 0.28 9.70
C HIS A 183 3.03 1.31 8.62
N PHE A 184 2.56 2.48 9.02
CA PHE A 184 2.68 3.69 8.21
C PHE A 184 4.13 4.19 8.21
N PHE A 185 4.58 4.76 7.08
CA PHE A 185 5.84 5.47 7.06
C PHE A 185 5.82 6.68 8.00
N ASN A 186 6.92 6.91 8.70
CA ASN A 186 7.19 8.16 9.39
C ASN A 186 8.01 9.05 8.47
N LYS A 187 7.50 10.26 8.21
CA LYS A 187 8.08 11.19 7.23
C LYS A 187 9.54 11.54 7.55
N TRP A 188 9.85 11.83 8.81
CA TRP A 188 11.22 12.18 9.20
C TRP A 188 12.14 10.97 9.07
N ASN A 189 11.74 9.83 9.66
CA ASN A 189 12.57 8.62 9.60
C ASN A 189 12.84 8.21 8.15
N LEU A 190 11.86 8.38 7.26
CA LEU A 190 12.03 8.09 5.85
C LEU A 190 13.15 8.94 5.23
N TYR A 191 13.11 10.27 5.36
CA TYR A 191 14.16 11.13 4.80
C TYR A 191 15.51 10.90 5.49
N GLU A 192 15.51 10.69 6.80
CA GLU A 192 16.74 10.41 7.54
C GLU A 192 17.38 9.09 7.10
N THR A 193 16.61 8.03 6.94
CA THR A 193 17.11 6.72 6.53
C THR A 193 17.56 6.73 5.06
N LEU A 194 16.75 7.27 4.15
CA LEU A 194 17.13 7.30 2.74
C LEU A 194 18.29 8.29 2.47
N GLY A 195 18.33 9.42 3.16
CA GLY A 195 19.40 10.41 3.03
C GLY A 195 20.76 9.91 3.54
N LYS A 196 20.78 8.89 4.41
CA LYS A 196 22.01 8.23 4.87
C LYS A 196 22.41 7.01 4.03
N ASN A 197 21.56 6.57 3.10
CA ASN A 197 21.83 5.40 2.26
C ASN A 197 22.51 5.85 0.95
N PRO A 198 23.80 5.52 0.73
CA PRO A 198 24.56 6.03 -0.41
C PRO A 198 24.00 5.58 -1.77
N ARG A 199 23.19 4.52 -1.83
CA ARG A 199 22.54 4.07 -3.08
C ARG A 199 21.44 5.02 -3.56
N VAL A 200 20.83 5.78 -2.65
CA VAL A 200 19.64 6.58 -2.96
C VAL A 200 19.67 8.02 -2.43
N ALA A 201 20.69 8.38 -1.63
CA ALA A 201 20.82 9.69 -1.01
C ALA A 201 20.75 10.85 -2.02
N ASP A 202 21.30 10.66 -3.22
CA ASP A 202 21.30 11.67 -4.29
C ASP A 202 19.91 12.03 -4.82
N TYR A 203 18.91 11.17 -4.57
CA TYR A 203 17.51 11.42 -4.91
C TYR A 203 16.75 12.12 -3.78
N ILE A 204 17.32 12.26 -2.59
CA ILE A 204 16.62 12.77 -1.40
C ILE A 204 16.92 14.26 -1.21
N PRO A 205 15.90 15.14 -1.18
CA PRO A 205 16.11 16.55 -0.87
C PRO A 205 16.69 16.73 0.53
N GLU A 206 17.62 17.66 0.71
CA GLU A 206 18.20 17.90 2.02
C GLU A 206 17.10 18.29 3.02
N SER A 207 17.06 17.61 4.16
CA SER A 207 15.95 17.69 5.11
C SER A 207 16.49 17.70 6.53
N GLN A 208 15.95 18.59 7.37
CA GLN A 208 16.33 18.71 8.78
C GLN A 208 15.09 18.87 9.66
N LYS A 209 15.15 18.35 10.88
CA LYS A 209 14.13 18.68 11.90
C LYS A 209 14.21 20.17 12.20
N LEU A 210 13.06 20.82 12.24
CA LEU A 210 12.95 22.22 12.62
C LEU A 210 12.87 22.33 14.14
N SER A 211 14.00 22.16 14.82
CA SER A 211 14.08 22.13 16.30
C SER A 211 14.53 23.47 16.87
N SER A 212 15.28 24.26 16.09
CA SER A 212 15.85 25.53 16.53
C SER A 212 15.90 26.58 15.42
N ARG A 213 16.03 27.85 15.85
CA ARG A 213 16.27 28.98 14.94
C ARG A 213 17.56 28.81 14.12
N ARG A 214 18.58 28.19 14.72
CA ARG A 214 19.88 27.94 14.07
C ARG A 214 19.74 27.01 12.87
N GLU A 215 19.05 25.89 13.03
CA GLU A 215 18.80 24.92 11.94
C GLU A 215 17.96 25.55 10.83
N PHE A 216 16.96 26.37 11.19
CA PHE A 216 16.19 27.12 10.21
C PHE A 216 17.06 28.05 9.37
N TYR A 217 17.89 28.88 10.02
CA TYR A 217 18.77 29.81 9.30
C TYR A 217 19.85 29.11 8.47
N TYR A 218 20.35 27.96 8.93
CA TYR A 218 21.25 27.14 8.11
C TYR A 218 20.60 26.78 6.77
N MET A 219 19.37 26.23 6.80
CA MET A 219 18.64 25.87 5.58
C MET A 219 18.27 27.09 4.75
N LEU A 220 17.89 28.19 5.38
CA LEU A 220 17.51 29.45 4.71
C LEU A 220 18.66 30.08 3.93
N ASN A 221 19.88 30.02 4.48
CA ASN A 221 21.06 30.57 3.83
C ASN A 221 21.57 29.67 2.70
N LYS A 222 21.31 28.36 2.79
CA LYS A 222 21.77 27.36 1.82
C LYS A 222 20.86 27.27 0.60
N TYR A 223 19.55 27.45 0.77
CA TYR A 223 18.56 27.23 -0.29
C TYR A 223 17.61 28.42 -0.46
N SER A 224 17.42 28.84 -1.71
CA SER A 224 16.48 29.91 -2.06
C SER A 224 15.01 29.48 -2.01
N LEU A 225 14.73 28.17 -2.02
CA LEU A 225 13.38 27.61 -1.88
C LEU A 225 13.39 26.55 -0.79
N LEU A 226 12.45 26.67 0.15
CA LEU A 226 12.26 25.72 1.25
C LEU A 226 10.78 25.32 1.38
N TYR A 227 10.56 24.08 1.79
CA TYR A 227 9.28 23.61 2.27
C TYR A 227 9.36 23.25 3.75
N LEU A 228 8.45 23.80 4.55
CA LEU A 228 8.26 23.43 5.94
C LEU A 228 7.04 22.51 6.01
N LYS A 229 7.22 21.30 6.55
CA LYS A 229 6.20 20.24 6.54
C LYS A 229 6.02 19.66 7.95
N PRO A 230 4.79 19.51 8.47
CA PRO A 230 4.58 18.80 9.72
C PRO A 230 4.91 17.31 9.57
N ILE A 231 5.55 16.71 10.57
CA ILE A 231 5.95 15.29 10.57
C ILE A 231 4.69 14.39 10.52
N SER A 232 3.70 14.70 11.36
CA SER A 232 2.43 13.94 11.47
C SER A 232 1.34 14.40 10.48
N GLY A 233 1.60 15.45 9.68
CA GLY A 233 0.60 16.04 8.79
C GLY A 233 0.15 15.12 7.64
N LYS A 234 -1.12 15.23 7.25
CA LYS A 234 -1.75 14.51 6.13
C LYS A 234 -2.24 15.47 5.04
N ALA A 235 -2.33 14.98 3.80
CA ALA A 235 -2.89 15.72 2.66
C ALA A 235 -2.29 17.13 2.47
N GLY A 236 -1.02 17.33 2.80
CA GLY A 236 -0.35 18.64 2.73
C GLY A 236 -0.94 19.75 3.61
N LYS A 237 -1.74 19.43 4.63
CA LYS A 237 -2.18 20.41 5.64
C LYS A 237 -0.95 20.86 6.45
N GLY A 238 -0.82 22.18 6.65
CA GLY A 238 0.29 22.78 7.39
C GLY A 238 1.61 22.91 6.61
N ILE A 239 1.64 22.57 5.31
CA ILE A 239 2.81 22.83 4.48
C ILE A 239 2.95 24.34 4.24
N MET A 240 4.15 24.86 4.45
CA MET A 240 4.53 26.23 4.12
C MET A 240 5.62 26.20 3.05
N ARG A 241 5.53 27.10 2.08
CA ARG A 241 6.55 27.31 1.05
C ARG A 241 7.22 28.64 1.30
N LEU A 242 8.54 28.63 1.38
CA LEU A 242 9.35 29.81 1.67
C LEU A 242 10.30 30.03 0.49
N GLU A 243 10.20 31.19 -0.12
CA GLU A 243 11.10 31.66 -1.19
C GLU A 243 11.97 32.79 -0.62
N SER A 244 13.27 32.74 -0.88
CA SER A 244 14.24 33.77 -0.51
C SER A 244 14.88 34.31 -1.78
N ASP A 245 14.80 35.62 -1.97
CA ASP A 245 15.39 36.33 -3.10
C ASP A 245 15.91 37.70 -2.64
N GLN A 246 17.22 37.92 -2.78
CA GLN A 246 17.88 39.20 -2.44
C GLN A 246 17.50 39.77 -1.06
N GLY A 247 17.39 38.92 -0.03
CA GLY A 247 17.02 39.34 1.33
C GLY A 247 15.51 39.56 1.56
N ILE A 248 14.69 39.37 0.53
CA ILE A 248 13.23 39.36 0.63
C ILE A 248 12.75 37.91 0.75
N TYR A 249 12.01 37.63 1.81
CA TYR A 249 11.46 36.32 2.09
C TYR A 249 9.95 36.31 1.83
N THR A 250 9.49 35.44 0.93
CA THR A 250 8.06 35.24 0.67
C THR A 250 7.60 33.91 1.27
N LEU A 251 6.84 34.01 2.37
CA LEU A 251 6.23 32.86 3.04
C LEU A 251 4.80 32.66 2.52
N LYS A 252 4.56 31.54 1.85
CA LYS A 252 3.24 31.13 1.36
C LYS A 252 2.69 30.00 2.23
N ILE A 253 1.50 30.23 2.78
CA ILE A 253 0.81 29.28 3.68
C ILE A 253 -0.59 29.02 3.14
N ARG A 254 -1.01 27.76 3.21
CA ARG A 254 -2.38 27.39 2.87
C ARG A 254 -3.31 27.60 4.06
N GLN A 255 -4.36 28.40 3.87
CA GLN A 255 -5.46 28.60 4.82
C GLN A 255 -6.79 28.23 4.13
N GLY A 256 -7.37 27.09 4.55
CA GLY A 256 -8.54 26.52 3.87
C GLY A 256 -8.24 26.18 2.40
N ASN A 257 -9.02 26.77 1.49
CA ASN A 257 -8.83 26.62 0.04
C ASN A 257 -7.97 27.71 -0.62
N LYS A 258 -7.51 28.71 0.15
CA LYS A 258 -6.69 29.81 -0.36
C LYS A 258 -5.22 29.65 0.04
N THR A 259 -4.35 30.19 -0.80
CA THR A 259 -2.92 30.38 -0.49
C THR A 259 -2.72 31.85 -0.13
N ILE A 260 -2.16 32.11 1.04
CA ILE A 260 -1.82 33.45 1.50
C ILE A 260 -0.30 33.59 1.45
N GLY A 261 0.20 34.61 0.75
CA GLY A 261 1.61 34.98 0.72
C GLY A 261 1.85 36.20 1.59
N LYS A 262 2.85 36.13 2.47
CA LYS A 262 3.37 37.28 3.24
C LYS A 262 4.84 37.48 2.90
N ARG A 263 5.28 38.73 2.82
CA ARG A 263 6.68 39.10 2.60
C ARG A 263 7.32 39.60 3.89
N TYR A 264 8.60 39.28 4.06
CA TYR A 264 9.42 39.70 5.18
C TYR A 264 10.76 40.17 4.64
N GLN A 265 11.32 41.25 5.20
CA GLN A 265 12.68 41.72 4.92
C GLN A 265 13.64 41.44 6.10
N ASP A 266 13.10 40.96 7.23
CA ASP A 266 13.84 40.54 8.41
C ASP A 266 13.63 39.04 8.64
N ALA A 267 14.74 38.29 8.70
CA ALA A 267 14.74 36.85 8.96
C ALA A 267 14.22 36.52 10.37
N THR A 268 14.39 37.43 11.35
CA THR A 268 13.88 37.23 12.72
C THR A 268 12.37 37.34 12.78
N ALA A 269 11.77 38.35 12.14
CA ALA A 269 10.33 38.47 11.98
C ALA A 269 9.73 37.24 11.24
N LEU A 270 10.40 36.78 10.17
CA LEU A 270 10.01 35.55 9.46
C LEU A 270 10.02 34.33 10.39
N TRP A 271 11.10 34.14 11.15
CA TRP A 271 11.22 33.04 12.09
C TRP A 271 10.11 33.08 13.15
N ASN A 272 9.79 34.26 13.69
CA ASN A 272 8.72 34.42 14.69
C ASN A 272 7.34 34.07 14.09
N GLU A 273 7.05 34.46 12.85
CA GLU A 273 5.82 34.05 12.16
C GLU A 273 5.78 32.52 12.01
N ILE A 274 6.85 31.89 11.53
CA ILE A 274 6.93 30.44 11.36
C ILE A 274 6.73 29.74 12.71
N LYS A 275 7.46 30.18 13.75
CA LYS A 275 7.39 29.62 15.10
C LYS A 275 5.97 29.66 15.68
N SER A 276 5.21 30.73 15.39
CA SER A 276 3.81 30.85 15.82
C SER A 276 2.85 29.86 15.14
N LYS A 277 3.24 29.28 14.00
CA LYS A 277 2.39 28.39 13.19
C LYS A 277 2.79 26.93 13.25
N VAL A 278 4.05 26.65 13.57
CA VAL A 278 4.53 25.28 13.73
C VAL A 278 4.03 24.72 15.05
N SER A 279 3.29 23.61 14.98
CA SER A 279 3.03 22.75 16.12
C SER A 279 4.26 21.88 16.43
N THR A 280 4.16 20.97 17.40
CA THR A 280 5.22 19.99 17.67
C THR A 280 5.54 19.14 16.42
N GLY A 281 6.83 19.05 16.09
CA GLY A 281 7.37 18.19 15.03
C GLY A 281 7.18 18.73 13.59
N TYR A 282 8.15 19.50 13.10
CA TYR A 282 8.25 19.96 11.71
C TYR A 282 9.59 19.59 11.08
N VAL A 283 9.60 19.48 9.76
CA VAL A 283 10.80 19.32 8.92
C VAL A 283 10.91 20.53 8.02
N VAL A 284 12.12 21.10 7.93
CA VAL A 284 12.52 22.05 6.88
C VAL A 284 13.26 21.26 5.81
N GLN A 285 12.84 21.43 4.57
CA GLN A 285 13.33 20.65 3.44
C GLN A 285 13.66 21.56 2.26
N GLU A 286 14.74 21.25 1.56
CA GLU A 286 15.11 21.84 0.27
C GLU A 286 13.93 21.81 -0.70
N GLY A 287 13.68 22.96 -1.33
CA GLY A 287 12.67 23.09 -2.35
C GLY A 287 13.19 22.75 -3.74
N ILE A 288 12.62 21.70 -4.32
CA ILE A 288 12.96 21.26 -5.68
C ILE A 288 12.08 21.97 -6.71
N THR A 289 12.71 22.62 -7.69
CA THR A 289 12.02 23.27 -8.81
C THR A 289 11.68 22.26 -9.90
N LEU A 290 10.41 21.86 -9.93
CA LEU A 290 9.92 20.84 -10.85
C LEU A 290 9.87 21.31 -12.31
N LEU A 291 10.11 20.35 -13.21
CA LEU A 291 9.78 20.44 -14.61
C LEU A 291 8.27 20.63 -14.76
N THR A 292 7.89 21.38 -15.81
CA THR A 292 6.50 21.74 -16.06
C THR A 292 6.00 21.13 -17.36
N TYR A 293 4.71 20.83 -17.39
CA TYR A 293 3.95 20.47 -18.58
C TYR A 293 2.86 21.53 -18.78
N GLN A 294 2.88 22.21 -19.93
CA GLN A 294 1.98 23.34 -20.21
C GLN A 294 2.03 24.42 -19.11
N GLY A 295 3.23 24.75 -18.63
CA GLY A 295 3.46 25.73 -17.56
C GLY A 295 3.03 25.27 -16.16
N ARG A 296 2.59 24.02 -15.98
CA ARG A 296 2.17 23.48 -14.68
C ARG A 296 3.14 22.42 -14.18
N PRO A 297 3.61 22.50 -12.92
CA PRO A 297 4.48 21.46 -12.37
C PRO A 297 3.73 20.13 -12.25
N PHE A 298 4.46 19.03 -12.36
CA PHE A 298 3.91 17.69 -12.17
C PHE A 298 4.82 16.83 -11.32
N ASP A 299 4.25 15.81 -10.67
CA ASP A 299 4.98 14.72 -10.05
C ASP A 299 4.65 13.38 -10.72
N ILE A 300 5.58 12.44 -10.56
CA ILE A 300 5.47 11.06 -11.03
C ILE A 300 5.08 10.21 -9.82
N ARG A 301 3.89 9.65 -9.84
CA ARG A 301 3.43 8.72 -8.82
C ARG A 301 3.59 7.29 -9.30
N VAL A 302 4.31 6.49 -8.52
CA VAL A 302 4.58 5.09 -8.83
C VAL A 302 3.95 4.22 -7.76
N LEU A 303 3.13 3.25 -8.17
CA LEU A 303 2.74 2.13 -7.31
C LEU A 303 3.79 1.03 -7.44
N VAL A 304 4.34 0.58 -6.32
CA VAL A 304 5.31 -0.51 -6.27
C VAL A 304 4.77 -1.61 -5.39
N GLN A 305 4.80 -2.84 -5.88
CA GLN A 305 4.33 -4.02 -5.16
C GLN A 305 5.29 -5.17 -5.36
N LYS A 306 5.37 -6.05 -4.37
CA LYS A 306 5.94 -7.36 -4.59
C LYS A 306 5.00 -8.21 -5.44
N ASP A 307 5.57 -9.00 -6.34
CA ASP A 307 4.82 -9.91 -7.21
C ASP A 307 4.74 -11.33 -6.62
N GLY A 308 4.27 -12.29 -7.43
CA GLY A 308 4.15 -13.70 -7.05
C GLY A 308 5.48 -14.42 -6.82
N THR A 309 6.62 -13.77 -7.04
CA THR A 309 7.95 -14.29 -6.69
C THR A 309 8.54 -13.57 -5.49
N GLY A 310 7.77 -12.68 -4.84
CA GLY A 310 8.23 -11.88 -3.70
C GLY A 310 9.17 -10.73 -4.06
N THR A 311 9.30 -10.39 -5.35
CA THR A 311 10.24 -9.35 -5.81
C THR A 311 9.53 -8.04 -6.12
N TRP A 312 10.16 -6.90 -5.81
CA TRP A 312 9.62 -5.59 -6.09
C TRP A 312 9.46 -5.34 -7.60
N LYS A 313 8.30 -4.83 -8.00
CA LYS A 313 8.00 -4.37 -9.36
C LYS A 313 7.17 -3.09 -9.33
N PRO A 314 7.39 -2.13 -10.25
CA PRO A 314 6.40 -1.09 -10.51
C PRO A 314 5.12 -1.73 -11.05
N SER A 315 3.98 -1.46 -10.41
CA SER A 315 2.64 -1.90 -10.85
C SER A 315 1.98 -0.86 -11.75
N GLY A 316 2.47 0.37 -11.72
CA GLY A 316 1.99 1.44 -12.57
C GLY A 316 2.68 2.75 -12.26
N VAL A 317 2.75 3.60 -13.29
CA VAL A 317 3.28 4.95 -13.21
C VAL A 317 2.18 5.89 -13.69
N GLY A 318 1.78 6.83 -12.85
CA GLY A 318 0.86 7.92 -13.18
C GLY A 318 1.57 9.27 -13.04
N ILE A 319 1.08 10.27 -13.75
CA ILE A 319 1.51 11.65 -13.62
C ILE A 319 0.42 12.46 -12.94
N ARG A 320 0.80 13.26 -11.95
CA ARG A 320 -0.09 14.23 -11.30
C ARG A 320 0.31 15.63 -11.69
N VAL A 321 -0.48 16.26 -12.56
CA VAL A 321 -0.26 17.64 -12.96
C VAL A 321 -0.94 18.56 -11.95
N ALA A 322 -0.22 19.54 -11.41
CA ALA A 322 -0.78 20.48 -10.44
C ALA A 322 -1.94 21.30 -11.04
N GLY A 323 -2.90 21.68 -10.19
CA GLY A 323 -3.90 22.68 -10.53
C GLY A 323 -3.25 24.06 -10.77
N LYS A 324 -3.91 24.93 -11.54
CA LYS A 324 -3.45 26.31 -11.78
C LYS A 324 -3.21 27.01 -10.42
N ASN A 325 -2.04 27.60 -10.23
CA ASN A 325 -1.62 28.32 -9.00
C ASN A 325 -1.52 27.50 -7.70
N SER A 326 -1.49 26.16 -7.77
CA SER A 326 -1.34 25.31 -6.57
C SER A 326 0.12 25.12 -6.16
N ILE A 327 0.40 25.24 -4.86
CA ILE A 327 1.71 24.94 -4.25
C ILE A 327 1.97 23.43 -4.18
N THR A 328 0.91 22.61 -4.26
CA THR A 328 1.00 21.15 -4.18
C THR A 328 0.32 20.50 -5.37
N THR A 329 0.89 19.42 -5.89
CA THR A 329 0.35 18.57 -6.97
C THR A 329 -0.79 17.64 -6.51
N HIS A 330 -1.27 17.75 -5.27
CA HIS A 330 -2.34 16.91 -4.74
C HIS A 330 -3.63 16.97 -5.57
N VAL A 331 -3.99 15.82 -6.16
CA VAL A 331 -5.15 15.61 -7.06
C VAL A 331 -6.50 16.09 -6.50
N PRO A 332 -6.85 15.95 -5.20
CA PRO A 332 -8.12 16.45 -4.67
C PRO A 332 -8.30 17.98 -4.71
N ARG A 333 -7.37 18.72 -5.33
CA ARG A 333 -7.29 20.18 -5.36
C ARG A 333 -7.14 20.73 -6.79
N GLY A 334 -7.76 20.06 -7.76
CA GLY A 334 -7.79 20.48 -9.16
C GLY A 334 -6.58 20.03 -9.99
N GLY A 335 -5.80 19.06 -9.48
CA GLY A 335 -4.79 18.37 -10.26
C GLY A 335 -5.42 17.27 -11.12
N SER A 336 -4.84 16.99 -12.28
CA SER A 336 -5.31 15.93 -13.19
C SER A 336 -4.35 14.75 -13.22
N ILE A 337 -4.91 13.55 -13.28
CA ILE A 337 -4.17 12.32 -13.55
C ILE A 337 -3.93 12.25 -15.06
N ALA A 338 -2.70 11.97 -15.47
CA ALA A 338 -2.32 11.74 -16.86
C ALA A 338 -1.41 10.52 -16.95
N SER A 339 -1.41 9.85 -18.12
CA SER A 339 -0.42 8.81 -18.38
C SER A 339 0.97 9.43 -18.58
N PRO A 340 2.05 8.70 -18.28
CA PRO A 340 3.41 9.12 -18.60
C PRO A 340 3.56 9.50 -20.07
N ASP A 341 2.96 8.74 -20.98
CA ASP A 341 3.02 9.01 -22.43
C ASP A 341 2.40 10.36 -22.79
N ALA A 342 1.26 10.72 -22.20
CA ALA A 342 0.56 11.97 -22.50
C ALA A 342 1.35 13.22 -22.09
N VAL A 343 2.25 13.09 -21.11
CA VAL A 343 3.02 14.21 -20.56
C VAL A 343 4.48 14.16 -21.03
N LEU A 344 5.17 13.05 -20.78
CA LEU A 344 6.61 12.95 -20.98
C LEU A 344 7.00 12.93 -22.46
N LYS A 345 6.22 12.30 -23.35
CA LYS A 345 6.50 12.33 -24.81
C LYS A 345 6.23 13.71 -25.45
N LYS A 346 5.61 14.64 -24.73
CA LYS A 346 5.47 16.04 -25.17
C LYS A 346 6.67 16.91 -24.78
N ILE A 347 7.55 16.41 -23.90
CA ILE A 347 8.68 17.15 -23.34
C ILE A 347 10.03 16.40 -23.48
N MET A 348 10.01 15.25 -24.15
CA MET A 348 11.14 14.35 -24.44
C MET A 348 10.89 13.72 -25.81
N ASN A 349 11.93 13.45 -26.57
CA ASN A 349 11.82 12.60 -27.76
C ASN A 349 11.70 11.10 -27.36
N ASP A 350 11.41 10.22 -28.32
CA ASP A 350 11.13 8.80 -28.03
C ASP A 350 12.33 8.05 -27.40
N SER A 351 13.55 8.35 -27.84
CA SER A 351 14.77 7.74 -27.29
C SER A 351 15.02 8.20 -25.85
N GLU A 352 14.87 9.50 -25.59
CA GLU A 352 14.98 10.07 -24.25
C GLU A 352 13.91 9.52 -23.32
N TYR A 353 12.68 9.38 -23.81
CA TYR A 353 11.57 8.82 -23.05
C TYR A 353 11.83 7.37 -22.65
N ALA A 354 12.27 6.53 -23.59
CA ALA A 354 12.60 5.13 -23.30
C ALA A 354 13.73 5.01 -22.27
N ALA A 355 14.82 5.76 -22.46
CA ALA A 355 15.94 5.79 -21.52
C ALA A 355 15.53 6.32 -20.13
N PHE A 356 14.64 7.32 -20.08
CA PHE A 356 14.08 7.85 -18.85
C PHE A 356 13.24 6.81 -18.10
N MET A 357 12.35 6.09 -18.79
CA MET A 357 11.49 5.08 -18.16
C MET A 357 12.30 3.92 -17.58
N GLU A 358 13.38 3.49 -18.24
CA GLU A 358 14.31 2.50 -17.70
C GLU A 358 15.10 3.02 -16.48
N ARG A 359 15.53 4.28 -16.51
CA ARG A 359 16.16 4.92 -15.34
C ARG A 359 15.18 5.02 -14.17
N LEU A 360 13.95 5.50 -14.42
CA LEU A 360 12.88 5.59 -13.43
C LEU A 360 12.62 4.23 -12.79
N ARG A 361 12.51 3.16 -13.60
CA ARG A 361 12.31 1.80 -13.10
C ARG A 361 13.44 1.37 -12.15
N ARG A 362 14.71 1.58 -12.53
CA ARG A 362 15.86 1.23 -11.67
C ARG A 362 15.84 2.03 -10.36
N THR A 363 15.70 3.35 -10.43
CA THR A 363 15.64 4.22 -9.25
C THR A 363 14.50 3.83 -8.30
N VAL A 364 13.31 3.52 -8.83
CA VAL A 364 12.15 3.07 -8.03
C VAL A 364 12.46 1.77 -7.30
N LEU A 365 13.14 0.81 -7.95
CA LEU A 365 13.48 -0.47 -7.34
C LEU A 365 14.58 -0.32 -6.27
N GLU A 366 15.56 0.54 -6.49
CA GLU A 366 16.59 0.87 -5.48
C GLU A 366 15.99 1.55 -4.25
N LEU A 367 15.07 2.51 -4.46
CA LEU A 367 14.31 3.14 -3.39
C LEU A 367 13.44 2.12 -2.63
N ALA A 368 12.80 1.18 -3.35
CA ALA A 368 11.98 0.14 -2.73
C ALA A 368 12.80 -0.81 -1.86
N SER A 369 13.94 -1.27 -2.34
CA SER A 369 14.86 -2.09 -1.57
C SER A 369 15.36 -1.35 -0.32
N SER A 370 15.75 -0.08 -0.48
CA SER A 370 16.25 0.76 0.63
C SER A 370 15.16 1.03 1.69
N LEU A 371 13.90 1.18 1.27
CA LEU A 371 12.77 1.33 2.19
C LEU A 371 12.44 0.03 2.92
N GLU A 372 12.53 -1.12 2.26
CA GLU A 372 12.30 -2.41 2.92
C GLU A 372 13.33 -2.71 4.01
N GLU A 373 14.60 -2.34 3.80
CA GLU A 373 15.63 -2.46 4.84
C GLU A 373 15.28 -1.65 6.10
N ALA A 374 14.66 -0.49 5.92
CA ALA A 374 14.24 0.39 7.02
C ALA A 374 12.89 -0.01 7.64
N TYR A 375 12.02 -0.61 6.83
CA TYR A 375 10.66 -0.99 7.16
C TYR A 375 10.45 -2.44 6.72
N PRO A 376 10.79 -3.43 7.56
CA PRO A 376 10.60 -4.83 7.24
C PRO A 376 9.13 -5.17 6.95
N SER A 377 8.93 -6.24 6.19
CA SER A 377 7.60 -6.76 5.85
C SER A 377 6.74 -5.81 5.00
N LEU A 378 7.36 -4.99 4.15
CA LEU A 378 6.64 -4.27 3.09
C LEU A 378 6.28 -5.21 1.94
N GLY A 379 5.05 -5.10 1.45
CA GLY A 379 4.53 -5.77 0.25
C GLY A 379 3.98 -4.82 -0.80
N GLU A 380 3.62 -3.60 -0.40
CA GLU A 380 3.23 -2.54 -1.33
C GLU A 380 3.51 -1.16 -0.74
N PHE A 381 3.67 -0.17 -1.62
CA PHE A 381 3.54 1.25 -1.28
C PHE A 381 3.46 2.07 -2.57
N SER A 382 3.01 3.32 -2.47
CA SER A 382 3.19 4.29 -3.55
C SER A 382 4.30 5.28 -3.19
N MET A 383 5.07 5.73 -4.17
CA MET A 383 5.99 6.86 -4.03
C MET A 383 5.64 7.98 -5.00
N ASP A 384 5.82 9.22 -4.57
CA ASP A 384 5.67 10.42 -5.39
C ASP A 384 7.08 10.99 -5.62
N LEU A 385 7.45 11.18 -6.90
CA LEU A 385 8.77 11.61 -7.36
C LEU A 385 8.67 12.91 -8.15
N GLY A 386 9.56 13.85 -7.88
CA GLY A 386 9.79 15.03 -8.70
C GLY A 386 10.72 14.76 -9.86
N LEU A 387 10.54 15.51 -10.95
CA LEU A 387 11.48 15.55 -12.07
C LEU A 387 11.87 17.01 -12.30
N THR A 388 13.16 17.31 -12.36
CA THR A 388 13.68 18.67 -12.63
C THR A 388 14.01 18.87 -14.12
N LYS A 389 14.37 20.10 -14.52
CA LYS A 389 14.65 20.45 -15.92
C LYS A 389 15.83 19.67 -16.51
N ASP A 390 16.86 19.43 -15.70
CA ASP A 390 18.02 18.57 -15.95
C ASP A 390 17.69 17.06 -15.89
N LYS A 391 16.40 16.70 -15.81
CA LYS A 391 15.89 15.33 -15.79
C LYS A 391 16.39 14.48 -14.60
N LYS A 392 16.80 15.13 -13.52
CA LYS A 392 17.10 14.49 -12.23
C LYS A 392 15.81 14.14 -11.49
N LEU A 393 15.77 12.93 -10.95
CA LEU A 393 14.67 12.44 -10.12
C LEU A 393 14.89 12.87 -8.67
N TRP A 394 13.80 13.22 -7.99
CA TRP A 394 13.80 13.56 -6.57
C TRP A 394 12.68 12.83 -5.86
N PHE A 395 12.98 12.15 -4.76
CA PHE A 395 12.00 11.50 -3.93
C PHE A 395 11.29 12.51 -3.04
N PHE A 396 9.96 12.57 -3.10
CA PHE A 396 9.17 13.48 -2.25
C PHE A 396 8.45 12.78 -1.13
N GLU A 397 7.71 11.71 -1.40
CA GLU A 397 6.89 11.07 -0.39
C GLU A 397 6.70 9.60 -0.73
N ALA A 398 6.47 8.77 0.28
CA ALA A 398 5.92 7.44 0.10
C ALA A 398 4.73 7.23 1.03
N ASN A 399 3.82 6.36 0.62
CA ASN A 399 2.66 5.94 1.40
C ASN A 399 2.60 4.41 1.43
N ALA A 400 2.81 3.85 2.63
CA ALA A 400 2.80 2.42 2.88
C ALA A 400 1.42 1.76 2.67
N LYS A 401 0.32 2.52 2.69
CA LYS A 401 -1.03 1.99 2.49
C LYS A 401 -1.72 2.80 1.39
N PRO A 402 -1.29 2.65 0.13
CA PRO A 402 -1.74 3.49 -0.97
C PRO A 402 -3.26 3.39 -1.15
N MET A 403 -3.86 4.49 -1.58
CA MET A 403 -5.26 4.49 -2.03
C MET A 403 -5.39 3.75 -3.37
N LYS A 404 -6.62 3.42 -3.75
CA LYS A 404 -6.94 2.89 -5.08
C LYS A 404 -6.39 3.85 -6.15
N PHE A 405 -5.77 3.27 -7.17
CA PHE A 405 -5.43 3.95 -8.42
C PHE A 405 -6.60 3.80 -9.39
N ASP A 406 -6.96 4.89 -10.06
CA ASP A 406 -8.13 4.95 -10.93
C ASP A 406 -7.79 4.52 -12.38
N GLU A 407 -6.52 4.54 -12.74
CA GLU A 407 -6.02 4.08 -14.03
C GLU A 407 -6.26 2.56 -14.21
N PRO A 408 -7.06 2.13 -15.21
CA PRO A 408 -7.52 0.74 -15.29
C PRO A 408 -6.42 -0.32 -15.34
N HIS A 409 -5.33 -0.04 -16.07
CA HIS A 409 -4.20 -0.98 -16.19
C HIS A 409 -3.40 -1.11 -14.88
N ILE A 410 -3.20 0.00 -14.17
CA ILE A 410 -2.57 0.01 -12.83
C ILE A 410 -3.48 -0.72 -11.85
N ARG A 411 -4.79 -0.47 -11.92
CA ARG A 411 -5.78 -1.09 -11.04
C ARG A 411 -5.81 -2.60 -11.19
N LYS A 412 -5.86 -3.10 -12.43
CA LYS A 412 -5.85 -4.54 -12.72
C LYS A 412 -4.59 -5.20 -12.14
N THR A 413 -3.42 -4.68 -12.52
CA THR A 413 -2.12 -5.20 -12.04
C THR A 413 -2.02 -5.15 -10.52
N SER A 414 -2.54 -4.08 -9.91
CA SER A 414 -2.52 -3.88 -8.46
C SER A 414 -3.29 -4.94 -7.70
N LEU A 415 -4.50 -5.26 -8.17
CA LEU A 415 -5.35 -6.28 -7.57
C LEU A 415 -4.74 -7.68 -7.73
N GLU A 416 -4.19 -7.98 -8.91
CA GLU A 416 -3.55 -9.27 -9.18
C GLU A 416 -2.34 -9.49 -8.27
N ARG A 417 -1.48 -8.47 -8.11
CA ARG A 417 -0.27 -8.58 -7.27
C ARG A 417 -0.54 -8.72 -5.79
N ILE A 418 -1.61 -8.11 -5.26
CA ILE A 418 -2.03 -8.33 -3.86
C ILE A 418 -2.27 -9.83 -3.61
N VAL A 419 -2.93 -10.51 -4.54
CA VAL A 419 -3.25 -11.93 -4.41
C VAL A 419 -2.03 -12.80 -4.68
N GLN A 420 -1.26 -12.50 -5.73
CA GLN A 420 -0.05 -13.25 -6.08
C GLN A 420 1.01 -13.18 -4.98
N TYR A 421 1.23 -12.01 -4.39
CA TYR A 421 2.18 -11.87 -3.28
C TYR A 421 1.69 -12.61 -2.02
N ALA A 422 0.39 -12.60 -1.74
CA ALA A 422 -0.17 -13.42 -0.66
C ALA A 422 0.01 -14.93 -0.94
N GLN A 423 -0.16 -15.37 -2.20
CA GLN A 423 0.13 -16.75 -2.60
C GLN A 423 1.60 -17.12 -2.41
N TYR A 424 2.52 -16.21 -2.74
CA TYR A 424 3.95 -16.35 -2.46
C TYR A 424 4.23 -16.50 -0.96
N LEU A 425 3.78 -15.55 -0.14
CA LEU A 425 3.99 -15.54 1.32
C LEU A 425 3.46 -16.80 2.01
N SER A 426 2.35 -17.32 1.50
CA SER A 426 1.69 -18.50 2.05
C SER A 426 2.12 -19.81 1.38
N ASN A 427 3.06 -19.82 0.44
CA ASN A 427 3.48 -21.00 -0.32
C ASN A 427 2.33 -21.72 -1.07
N PHE A 428 1.35 -20.95 -1.54
CA PHE A 428 0.29 -21.41 -2.45
C PHE A 428 0.52 -20.95 -3.90
N SER A 429 1.77 -20.68 -4.28
CA SER A 429 2.11 -20.28 -5.66
C SER A 429 1.71 -21.35 -6.69
N PRO A 430 1.36 -20.98 -7.93
CA PRO A 430 1.14 -21.93 -9.00
C PRO A 430 2.37 -22.83 -9.19
N LYS A 431 2.18 -24.16 -9.14
CA LYS A 431 3.23 -25.11 -9.55
C LYS A 431 3.48 -24.92 -11.05
N GLY A 432 4.64 -24.37 -11.41
CA GLY A 432 5.02 -24.09 -12.81
C GLY A 432 5.94 -22.87 -13.01
N GLU A 433 6.09 -21.99 -12.03
CA GLU A 433 6.97 -20.80 -12.10
C GLU A 433 8.05 -20.78 -11.01
N THR A 434 8.52 -21.94 -10.57
CA THR A 434 9.88 -22.02 -10.05
C THR A 434 10.82 -21.98 -11.25
N THR A 435 11.25 -20.79 -11.66
CA THR A 435 12.48 -20.69 -12.44
C THR A 435 13.58 -21.33 -11.59
N ARG A 436 14.15 -22.41 -12.12
CA ARG A 436 15.46 -22.91 -11.69
C ARG A 436 16.41 -21.72 -11.71
N GLY A 437 16.80 -21.23 -10.54
CA GLY A 437 17.95 -20.37 -10.37
C GLY A 437 19.06 -21.23 -9.79
N ASN A 438 19.93 -21.72 -10.67
CA ASN A 438 21.34 -21.87 -10.35
C ASN A 438 22.00 -20.50 -10.50
#